data_AF-B4Q129-F1
#
_entry.id   AF-B4Q129-F1
#
_cell.length_a   1.000
_cell.length_b   1.000
_cell.length_c   1.000
_cell.angle_alpha   90.00
_cell.angle_beta   90.00
_cell.angle_gamma   90.00
#
_symmetry.space_group_name_H-M   'P 1'
#
loop_
_entity.id
_entity.type
_entity.pdbx_description
1 polymer ?
#
loop_
_entity_poly.entity_id
_entity_poly.type
_entity_poly.pdbx_seq_one_letter_code
_entity_poly.pdbx_strand_id
1 'polypeptide(L)'
;MSEIFKNHIKDKDRGNPNEGTTNKENPNKEKPYEENLTEISPSDEPCNEDPPNEKTSAEDTMESKSEQTNASDSESSEVTEDTENNELYKLPFETPFLLEKPFDLRVGNFDRILDKLRTSSTAICYPKISFKELAIRVDPDETIAHGLDKLWAKAKGPRRQATGEALLTMFQKNLRPGLIVVVEDKQFRCHAMVLQVLSSFFRQPELALSEIYHLPSSMVSARAFVAMYRWGLETADTMSSTLLMQVFRAATFFDCQELINNCWTGINEGTRTPDRAFCTYLQGNLMGMRLVENLLERMSTLFLQFAASKEYLYLEADTVQRLLGLSSLAVNSEMEVFLAAIYWLNHKWPQRIKYSYLMMDAIRFDWLPYTFLMSLLKKINSGPPVLKMLSRTPFVSKKAYKAIRVMRGSRKKLQGRGGQTDRIWIYDRRALHHHTVECRRVQFVGYDTFVRYLEFLQTAGNNHWLSFRTIDDPEIRCCPLHRRY
;
A
#
# COMPACT_ATOMS: atom_id res chain seq x y z
N MET A 1 29.87 18.68 -15.78
CA MET A 1 29.41 18.12 -14.49
C MET A 1 28.43 16.97 -14.79
N SER A 2 28.81 15.74 -15.13
CA SER A 2 30.09 15.00 -15.01
C SER A 2 30.65 14.89 -13.59
N GLU A 3 30.97 13.65 -13.19
CA GLU A 3 31.39 13.26 -11.83
C GLU A 3 30.24 13.41 -10.81
N ILE A 4 30.03 12.52 -9.82
CA ILE A 4 30.91 11.49 -9.25
C ILE A 4 30.15 10.15 -9.20
N PHE A 5 30.66 9.08 -9.83
CA PHE A 5 30.18 7.70 -9.62
C PHE A 5 31.21 6.62 -10.06
N LYS A 6 32.40 6.60 -9.44
CA LYS A 6 33.41 5.53 -9.58
C LYS A 6 34.14 5.28 -8.24
N ASN A 7 34.67 4.06 -8.09
CA ASN A 7 35.43 3.50 -6.94
C ASN A 7 34.54 3.06 -5.76
N HIS A 8 34.38 1.78 -5.42
CA HIS A 8 35.44 0.83 -5.09
C HIS A 8 35.10 -0.64 -5.39
N ILE A 9 36.02 -1.34 -6.05
CA ILE A 9 36.28 -2.79 -5.99
C ILE A 9 37.82 -2.94 -5.96
N LYS A 10 38.35 -4.06 -5.45
CA LYS A 10 39.77 -4.40 -5.20
C LYS A 10 40.34 -3.90 -3.87
N ASP A 11 41.16 -4.66 -3.14
CA ASP A 11 41.58 -6.08 -3.26
C ASP A 11 41.93 -6.63 -1.85
N LYS A 12 41.77 -7.94 -1.61
CA LYS A 12 42.71 -8.78 -0.82
C LYS A 12 42.32 -10.27 -0.75
N ASP A 13 42.94 -11.07 -1.62
CA ASP A 13 43.18 -12.50 -1.38
C ASP A 13 44.49 -12.73 -0.61
N ARG A 14 44.52 -13.77 0.25
CA ARG A 14 45.70 -14.57 0.69
C ARG A 14 45.32 -15.49 1.86
N GLY A 15 45.36 -16.82 1.70
CA GLY A 15 45.15 -17.76 2.83
C GLY A 15 44.77 -19.21 2.47
N ASN A 16 45.69 -19.94 1.83
CA ASN A 16 45.58 -21.37 1.46
C ASN A 16 45.87 -22.30 2.69
N PRO A 17 45.72 -23.65 2.62
CA PRO A 17 44.59 -24.53 2.24
C PRO A 17 44.26 -25.59 3.35
N ASN A 18 43.34 -26.55 3.10
CA ASN A 18 43.61 -27.99 3.32
C ASN A 18 42.59 -28.96 2.69
N GLU A 19 43.10 -30.15 2.31
CA GLU A 19 42.54 -31.53 2.26
C GLU A 19 41.00 -31.78 2.24
N GLY A 20 40.44 -32.66 1.39
CA GLY A 20 41.05 -33.53 0.36
C GLY A 20 40.06 -34.54 -0.28
N THR A 21 40.52 -35.24 -1.33
CA THR A 21 40.10 -36.58 -1.87
C THR A 21 38.71 -37.16 -1.55
N THR A 22 37.90 -37.76 -2.45
CA THR A 22 37.96 -38.11 -3.90
C THR A 22 36.48 -38.45 -4.34
N ASN A 23 36.05 -39.13 -5.43
CA ASN A 23 36.70 -39.92 -6.51
C ASN A 23 35.75 -40.13 -7.72
N LYS A 24 36.30 -40.25 -8.96
CA LYS A 24 35.74 -40.96 -10.16
C LYS A 24 34.37 -40.50 -10.73
N GLU A 25 34.02 -40.67 -12.02
CA GLU A 25 34.76 -41.14 -13.20
C GLU A 25 34.19 -40.48 -14.49
N ASN A 26 35.02 -40.38 -15.54
CA ASN A 26 34.66 -40.02 -16.93
C ASN A 26 34.61 -41.34 -17.77
N PRO A 27 34.44 -41.42 -19.13
CA PRO A 27 34.39 -40.36 -20.15
C PRO A 27 33.31 -40.52 -21.27
N ASN A 28 33.11 -39.47 -22.09
CA ASN A 28 33.48 -39.47 -23.54
C ASN A 28 32.94 -38.25 -24.31
N LYS A 29 33.80 -37.71 -25.19
CA LYS A 29 33.63 -37.32 -26.63
C LYS A 29 32.30 -36.65 -27.08
N GLU A 30 32.29 -35.65 -27.97
CA GLU A 30 33.24 -35.37 -29.07
C GLU A 30 33.33 -33.86 -29.45
N LYS A 31 34.36 -33.53 -30.24
CA LYS A 31 34.67 -32.27 -30.97
C LYS A 31 35.52 -32.66 -32.20
N PRO A 32 35.80 -31.81 -33.22
CA PRO A 32 35.40 -30.40 -33.44
C PRO A 32 34.71 -30.19 -34.81
N TYR A 33 34.45 -28.92 -35.16
CA TYR A 33 34.67 -28.24 -36.47
C TYR A 33 34.23 -26.76 -36.22
N GLU A 34 34.97 -25.67 -36.47
CA GLU A 34 35.85 -25.25 -37.59
C GLU A 34 35.07 -25.14 -38.93
N GLU A 35 35.05 -24.00 -39.64
CA GLU A 35 35.70 -22.69 -39.39
C GLU A 35 35.07 -21.57 -40.25
N ASN A 36 35.57 -20.34 -40.07
CA ASN A 36 35.56 -19.17 -40.95
C ASN A 36 34.51 -18.07 -40.78
N LEU A 37 35.05 -16.84 -40.80
CA LEU A 37 34.35 -15.56 -40.82
C LEU A 37 34.16 -15.10 -42.27
N THR A 38 33.34 -14.07 -42.48
CA THR A 38 33.70 -13.01 -43.44
C THR A 38 33.22 -11.68 -42.89
N GLU A 39 34.04 -10.65 -43.04
CA GLU A 39 33.81 -9.30 -42.51
C GLU A 39 32.89 -8.49 -43.44
N ILE A 40 32.31 -7.39 -42.93
CA ILE A 40 32.29 -6.05 -43.57
C ILE A 40 31.63 -5.04 -42.62
N SER A 41 32.33 -3.92 -42.44
CA SER A 41 31.96 -2.66 -41.78
C SER A 41 32.92 -1.57 -42.33
N PRO A 42 32.68 -0.27 -42.15
CA PRO A 42 31.41 0.49 -42.07
C PRO A 42 31.36 1.58 -43.18
N SER A 43 30.38 2.50 -43.13
CA SER A 43 30.49 3.83 -43.80
C SER A 43 29.46 4.87 -43.30
N ASP A 44 29.90 5.69 -42.34
CA ASP A 44 29.83 7.16 -42.26
C ASP A 44 28.79 7.96 -43.10
N GLU A 45 27.88 8.68 -42.39
CA GLU A 45 27.68 10.16 -42.36
C GLU A 45 27.57 11.04 -43.65
N PRO A 46 27.15 12.35 -43.59
CA PRO A 46 26.46 13.13 -42.53
C PRO A 46 25.33 14.13 -43.02
N CYS A 47 24.90 15.02 -42.11
CA CYS A 47 24.48 16.44 -42.30
C CYS A 47 23.02 16.89 -42.67
N ASN A 48 22.47 17.70 -41.74
CA ASN A 48 21.73 19.00 -41.90
C ASN A 48 20.34 19.01 -42.60
N GLU A 49 19.42 19.98 -42.42
CA GLU A 49 19.49 21.40 -41.96
C GLU A 49 18.38 21.82 -40.94
N ASP A 50 18.41 23.10 -40.52
CA ASP A 50 17.65 23.74 -39.42
C ASP A 50 16.35 24.49 -39.86
N PRO A 51 15.50 25.01 -38.91
CA PRO A 51 14.15 25.51 -39.20
C PRO A 51 14.01 27.04 -39.42
N PRO A 52 12.85 27.52 -39.92
CA PRO A 52 12.45 28.92 -39.91
C PRO A 52 11.64 29.33 -38.64
N ASN A 53 11.43 30.63 -38.47
CA ASN A 53 10.98 31.33 -37.25
C ASN A 53 9.88 32.38 -37.56
N GLU A 54 9.46 33.18 -36.57
CA GLU A 54 8.76 34.49 -36.67
C GLU A 54 7.21 34.47 -36.86
N LYS A 55 6.39 35.44 -36.40
CA LYS A 55 6.54 36.61 -35.48
C LYS A 55 5.16 37.25 -35.11
N THR A 56 5.06 37.94 -33.96
CA THR A 56 4.15 39.11 -33.64
C THR A 56 2.61 38.94 -33.74
N SER A 57 1.70 39.78 -33.20
CA SER A 57 1.67 41.03 -32.40
C SER A 57 0.48 40.97 -31.38
N ALA A 58 0.42 41.71 -30.25
CA ALA A 58 -0.16 43.07 -30.03
C ALA A 58 -1.55 43.34 -30.69
N GLU A 59 -2.53 44.08 -30.11
CA GLU A 59 -2.56 44.93 -28.88
C GLU A 59 -4.03 45.19 -28.36
N ASP A 60 -4.28 46.33 -27.66
CA ASP A 60 -5.57 47.03 -27.38
C ASP A 60 -6.55 46.66 -26.22
N THR A 61 -6.27 47.24 -25.04
CA THR A 61 -6.94 48.40 -24.37
C THR A 61 -8.43 48.77 -24.59
N MET A 62 -9.22 48.88 -23.49
CA MET A 62 -10.11 50.00 -23.03
C MET A 62 -11.03 49.51 -21.87
N GLU A 63 -11.27 50.22 -20.75
CA GLU A 63 -12.02 51.47 -20.48
C GLU A 63 -13.53 51.44 -20.88
N SER A 64 -14.51 51.96 -20.12
CA SER A 64 -14.51 52.68 -18.81
C SER A 64 -15.92 52.84 -18.20
N LYS A 65 -16.02 53.22 -16.90
CA LYS A 65 -17.10 54.01 -16.22
C LYS A 65 -18.55 53.42 -16.26
N SER A 66 -19.56 53.79 -15.46
CA SER A 66 -19.79 54.55 -14.19
C SER A 66 -21.16 54.04 -13.60
N GLU A 67 -21.99 54.65 -12.73
CA GLU A 67 -22.11 55.94 -12.02
C GLU A 67 -23.04 55.73 -10.78
N GLN A 68 -22.62 56.06 -9.55
CA GLN A 68 -23.17 57.11 -8.65
C GLN A 68 -24.70 57.28 -8.47
N THR A 69 -25.15 57.23 -7.19
CA THR A 69 -26.01 58.22 -6.47
C THR A 69 -25.92 57.86 -4.96
N ASN A 70 -25.54 58.74 -4.02
CA ASN A 70 -26.21 59.95 -3.46
C ASN A 70 -27.36 59.61 -2.49
N ALA A 71 -27.52 60.26 -1.32
CA ALA A 71 -26.69 61.23 -0.58
C ALA A 71 -27.23 61.39 0.89
N SER A 72 -26.67 62.37 1.63
CA SER A 72 -27.24 63.10 2.79
C SER A 72 -27.54 62.36 4.12
N ASP A 73 -27.44 62.99 5.31
CA ASP A 73 -26.77 64.25 5.74
C ASP A 73 -26.61 64.28 7.28
N SER A 74 -25.67 65.11 7.78
CA SER A 74 -25.66 65.89 9.05
C SER A 74 -25.91 65.19 10.43
N GLU A 75 -25.47 65.71 11.60
CA GLU A 75 -24.86 67.02 11.95
C GLU A 75 -23.92 66.94 13.19
N SER A 76 -23.31 68.08 13.54
CA SER A 76 -22.49 68.49 14.71
C SER A 76 -22.76 67.85 16.10
N SER A 77 -21.90 67.92 17.15
CA SER A 77 -20.81 68.86 17.54
C SER A 77 -19.79 68.15 18.48
N GLU A 78 -18.46 68.36 18.40
CA GLU A 78 -17.65 69.40 19.11
C GLU A 78 -17.63 69.20 20.65
N VAL A 79 -16.48 69.09 21.37
CA VAL A 79 -15.48 70.15 21.68
C VAL A 79 -14.17 69.56 22.32
N THR A 80 -13.00 70.00 21.81
CA THR A 80 -11.61 70.13 22.39
C THR A 80 -10.93 69.02 23.25
N GLU A 81 -9.75 68.50 22.85
CA GLU A 81 -8.35 68.83 23.32
C GLU A 81 -7.92 68.08 24.61
N ASP A 82 -6.69 67.59 24.84
CA ASP A 82 -5.40 67.52 24.11
C ASP A 82 -4.53 66.38 24.76
N THR A 83 -3.39 65.87 24.28
CA THR A 83 -2.48 66.18 23.15
C THR A 83 -1.73 64.90 22.66
N GLU A 84 -1.14 64.97 21.46
CA GLU A 84 0.06 64.25 20.96
C GLU A 84 0.16 62.70 20.88
N ASN A 85 0.12 62.20 19.63
CA ASN A 85 1.09 61.30 18.97
C ASN A 85 1.50 59.98 19.69
N ASN A 86 1.25 58.78 19.17
CA ASN A 86 1.71 58.30 17.86
C ASN A 86 1.22 56.84 17.60
N GLU A 87 0.11 56.63 16.90
CA GLU A 87 -0.34 55.27 16.51
C GLU A 87 -0.16 55.01 15.01
N LEU A 88 0.96 54.36 14.67
CA LEU A 88 1.24 53.83 13.34
C LEU A 88 0.58 52.44 13.19
N TYR A 89 -0.29 52.28 12.18
CA TYR A 89 -0.88 51.00 11.74
C TYR A 89 -1.59 50.13 12.80
N LYS A 90 -2.80 50.53 13.24
CA LYS A 90 -3.79 49.56 13.75
C LYS A 90 -4.41 48.77 12.59
N LEU A 91 -3.84 47.62 12.28
CA LEU A 91 -4.55 46.56 11.56
C LEU A 91 -5.69 46.00 12.45
N PRO A 92 -6.82 45.55 11.87
CA PRO A 92 -7.95 45.07 12.65
C PRO A 92 -7.58 43.81 13.45
N PHE A 93 -8.14 43.68 14.65
CA PHE A 93 -7.94 42.52 15.51
C PHE A 93 -8.31 41.22 14.78
N GLU A 94 -7.31 40.37 14.50
CA GLU A 94 -7.57 38.94 14.38
C GLU A 94 -8.17 38.47 15.70
N THR A 95 -9.42 38.02 15.67
CA THR A 95 -9.99 37.28 16.80
C THR A 95 -9.14 36.02 16.98
N PRO A 96 -8.41 35.84 18.09
CA PRO A 96 -7.58 34.66 18.25
C PRO A 96 -8.47 33.42 18.20
N PHE A 97 -8.14 32.49 17.31
CA PHE A 97 -8.87 31.22 17.18
C PHE A 97 -9.05 30.61 18.56
N LEU A 98 -10.29 30.30 18.94
CA LEU A 98 -10.67 29.74 20.24
C LEU A 98 -10.26 28.26 20.35
N LEU A 99 -8.96 28.02 20.22
CA LEU A 99 -8.32 26.73 20.39
C LEU A 99 -8.59 26.20 21.80
N GLU A 100 -8.95 24.92 21.91
CA GLU A 100 -9.29 24.31 23.20
C GLU A 100 -8.12 24.36 24.19
N LYS A 101 -8.45 24.41 25.50
CA LYS A 101 -7.44 24.31 26.56
C LYS A 101 -6.59 23.05 26.35
N PRO A 102 -5.23 23.15 26.36
CA PRO A 102 -4.37 22.04 25.98
C PRO A 102 -4.64 20.71 26.69
N PHE A 103 -4.58 19.62 25.93
CA PHE A 103 -4.71 18.27 26.46
C PHE A 103 -3.51 17.89 27.34
N ASP A 104 -3.81 17.24 28.46
CA ASP A 104 -2.91 16.93 29.55
C ASP A 104 -2.25 15.54 29.38
N LEU A 105 -1.15 15.49 28.62
CA LEU A 105 -0.44 14.27 28.19
C LEU A 105 0.37 13.56 29.30
N ARG A 106 -0.20 13.43 30.49
CA ARG A 106 0.36 12.61 31.57
C ARG A 106 0.12 11.11 31.33
N VAL A 107 1.07 10.29 31.74
CA VAL A 107 0.94 8.82 31.82
C VAL A 107 -0.33 8.44 32.60
N GLY A 108 -1.05 7.44 32.10
CA GLY A 108 -2.36 7.03 32.62
C GLY A 108 -3.56 7.93 32.25
N ASN A 109 -3.36 9.18 31.77
CA ASN A 109 -4.47 9.97 31.20
C ASN A 109 -4.79 9.61 29.74
N PHE A 110 -3.89 8.90 29.05
CA PHE A 110 -3.97 8.69 27.59
C PHE A 110 -5.29 8.07 27.13
N ASP A 111 -5.79 7.01 27.77
CA ASP A 111 -7.06 6.38 27.36
C ASP A 111 -8.23 7.36 27.48
N ARG A 112 -8.28 8.15 28.56
CA ARG A 112 -9.27 9.21 28.76
C ARG A 112 -9.18 10.33 27.71
N ILE A 113 -8.01 10.56 27.12
CA ILE A 113 -7.83 11.49 26.00
C ILE A 113 -8.31 10.84 24.70
N LEU A 114 -7.90 9.60 24.41
CA LEU A 114 -8.33 8.85 23.24
C LEU A 114 -9.86 8.66 23.20
N ASP A 115 -10.51 8.50 24.36
CA ASP A 115 -11.97 8.41 24.52
C ASP A 115 -12.70 9.76 24.32
N LYS A 116 -12.05 10.89 24.62
CA LYS A 116 -12.56 12.22 24.24
C LYS A 116 -12.47 12.43 22.72
N LEU A 117 -11.42 11.90 22.09
CA LEU A 117 -11.17 11.95 20.64
C LEU A 117 -11.93 10.83 19.88
N ARG A 118 -13.20 10.60 20.23
CA ARG A 118 -13.96 9.39 19.90
C ARG A 118 -14.31 9.25 18.41
N THR A 119 -14.00 8.08 17.86
CA THR A 119 -14.78 7.42 16.80
C THR A 119 -14.95 5.94 17.18
N SER A 120 -16.04 5.31 16.76
CA SER A 120 -16.43 3.96 17.21
C SER A 120 -15.70 2.84 16.44
N SER A 121 -15.19 1.84 17.17
CA SER A 121 -14.91 0.51 16.64
C SER A 121 -14.72 -0.52 17.78
N THR A 122 -14.95 -1.79 17.48
CA THR A 122 -14.88 -2.93 18.39
C THR A 122 -13.71 -3.88 18.09
N ALA A 123 -13.19 -4.53 19.12
CA ALA A 123 -12.19 -5.61 19.07
C ALA A 123 -10.77 -5.23 18.58
N ILE A 124 -9.79 -6.08 18.93
CA ILE A 124 -8.37 -5.72 19.10
C ILE A 124 -7.47 -6.74 18.38
N CYS A 125 -6.31 -6.28 17.89
CA CYS A 125 -5.13 -7.11 17.66
C CYS A 125 -3.86 -6.38 18.11
N TYR A 126 -2.80 -7.14 18.37
CA TYR A 126 -1.72 -6.76 19.29
C TYR A 126 -0.35 -6.80 18.62
N PRO A 127 0.52 -5.83 18.95
CA PRO A 127 1.96 -6.06 18.95
C PRO A 127 2.60 -5.67 20.30
N LYS A 128 3.57 -6.46 20.77
CA LYS A 128 4.36 -6.17 21.97
C LYS A 128 5.82 -5.92 21.60
N ILE A 129 6.40 -4.85 22.14
CA ILE A 129 7.85 -4.66 22.25
C ILE A 129 8.16 -4.31 23.71
N SER A 130 9.27 -4.86 24.23
CA SER A 130 9.65 -4.72 25.63
C SER A 130 10.51 -3.46 25.86
N PHE A 131 10.36 -2.84 27.04
CA PHE A 131 11.21 -1.72 27.49
C PHE A 131 12.71 -2.02 27.43
N LYS A 132 13.12 -3.30 27.52
CA LYS A 132 14.52 -3.73 27.30
C LYS A 132 15.06 -3.33 25.91
N GLU A 133 14.23 -3.40 24.88
CA GLU A 133 14.63 -3.14 23.50
C GLU A 133 14.99 -1.66 23.29
N LEU A 134 14.26 -0.76 23.97
CA LEU A 134 14.56 0.67 24.02
C LEU A 134 15.84 0.95 24.83
N ALA A 135 16.01 0.30 25.99
CA ALA A 135 17.19 0.51 26.84
C ALA A 135 18.51 0.18 26.12
N ILE A 136 18.54 -0.93 25.36
CA ILE A 136 19.71 -1.36 24.58
C ILE A 136 20.11 -0.33 23.50
N ARG A 137 19.16 0.47 23.00
CA ARG A 137 19.41 1.46 21.93
C ARG A 137 19.90 2.81 22.45
N VAL A 138 19.88 3.04 23.76
CA VAL A 138 20.35 4.28 24.40
C VAL A 138 21.83 4.21 24.79
N ASP A 139 22.35 3.01 25.11
CA ASP A 139 23.79 2.74 25.29
C ASP A 139 24.10 1.34 24.71
N PRO A 140 24.35 1.22 23.39
CA PRO A 140 24.50 -0.08 22.71
C PRO A 140 25.83 -0.79 22.99
N ASP A 141 26.81 -0.10 23.58
CA ASP A 141 28.17 -0.61 23.82
C ASP A 141 28.50 -0.77 25.32
N GLU A 142 27.62 -0.35 26.24
CA GLU A 142 27.85 -0.22 27.70
C GLU A 142 29.06 0.67 28.08
N THR A 143 29.66 1.39 27.12
CA THR A 143 31.00 1.99 27.25
C THR A 143 31.04 3.24 28.12
N ILE A 144 29.95 4.00 28.18
CA ILE A 144 29.92 5.30 28.88
C ILE A 144 29.79 5.08 30.39
N ALA A 145 28.94 4.14 30.82
CA ALA A 145 28.72 3.83 32.23
C ALA A 145 30.01 3.43 32.94
N HIS A 146 30.72 2.43 32.41
CA HIS A 146 31.73 1.71 33.19
C HIS A 146 32.99 2.52 33.55
N GLY A 147 33.28 3.59 32.78
CA GLY A 147 34.38 4.52 33.01
C GLY A 147 34.03 5.66 33.96
N LEU A 148 32.90 6.34 33.74
CA LEU A 148 32.48 7.48 34.56
C LEU A 148 32.04 7.05 35.96
N ASP A 149 31.33 5.93 36.09
CA ASP A 149 30.90 5.42 37.40
C ASP A 149 32.07 5.03 38.31
N LYS A 150 33.20 4.56 37.74
CA LYS A 150 34.43 4.30 38.52
C LYS A 150 35.09 5.56 39.09
N LEU A 151 34.92 6.71 38.44
CA LEU A 151 35.37 8.01 38.95
C LEU A 151 34.34 8.61 39.92
N TRP A 152 33.05 8.46 39.64
CA TRP A 152 31.97 9.02 40.43
C TRP A 152 31.65 8.24 41.72
N ALA A 153 31.89 6.93 41.77
CA ALA A 153 31.77 6.13 43.01
C ALA A 153 32.73 6.59 44.13
N LYS A 154 33.73 7.41 43.81
CA LYS A 154 34.65 8.03 44.79
C LYS A 154 34.19 9.40 45.30
N ALA A 155 33.12 9.97 44.74
CA ALA A 155 32.65 11.32 45.07
C ALA A 155 31.65 11.33 46.24
N LYS A 156 31.93 12.12 47.28
CA LYS A 156 31.07 12.27 48.47
C LYS A 156 29.86 13.21 48.26
N GLY A 157 29.24 13.15 47.08
CA GLY A 157 28.02 13.91 46.79
C GLY A 157 26.76 13.27 47.42
N PRO A 158 25.63 13.99 47.46
CA PRO A 158 24.34 13.33 47.66
C PRO A 158 24.12 12.26 46.57
N ARG A 159 23.39 11.19 46.89
CA ARG A 159 23.05 10.15 45.91
C ARG A 159 22.40 10.80 44.68
N ARG A 160 23.02 10.66 43.51
CA ARG A 160 22.35 11.01 42.25
C ARG A 160 21.11 10.14 42.11
N GLN A 161 19.96 10.77 41.88
CA GLN A 161 18.94 10.15 41.04
C GLN A 161 19.55 10.04 39.64
N ALA A 162 19.34 8.93 38.94
CA ALA A 162 19.88 8.85 37.58
C ALA A 162 19.19 9.92 36.72
N THR A 163 19.94 10.69 35.95
CA THR A 163 19.35 11.82 35.18
C THR A 163 18.24 11.33 34.24
N GLY A 164 18.37 10.10 33.71
CA GLY A 164 17.33 9.41 32.95
C GLY A 164 16.06 9.11 33.76
N GLU A 165 16.15 8.68 35.03
CA GLU A 165 14.98 8.47 35.90
C GLU A 165 14.26 9.78 36.21
N ALA A 166 15.02 10.85 36.45
CA ALA A 166 14.47 12.18 36.71
C ALA A 166 13.78 12.78 35.47
N LEU A 167 14.39 12.65 34.29
CA LEU A 167 13.81 13.05 33.01
C LEU A 167 12.59 12.18 32.64
N LEU A 168 12.66 10.87 32.82
CA LEU A 168 11.52 9.97 32.62
C LEU A 168 10.36 10.34 33.55
N THR A 169 10.64 10.60 34.83
CA THR A 169 9.64 11.08 35.80
C THR A 169 9.04 12.42 35.37
N MET A 170 9.85 13.33 34.83
CA MET A 170 9.40 14.61 34.28
C MET A 170 8.47 14.41 33.08
N PHE A 171 8.84 13.56 32.11
CA PHE A 171 8.06 13.32 30.90
C PHE A 171 6.76 12.55 31.19
N GLN A 172 6.82 11.49 32.00
CA GLN A 172 5.63 10.71 32.39
C GLN A 172 4.62 11.56 33.18
N LYS A 173 5.09 12.49 34.01
CA LYS A 173 4.24 13.47 34.72
C LYS A 173 4.00 14.75 33.93
N ASN A 174 4.45 14.82 32.66
CA ASN A 174 4.34 15.97 31.74
C ASN A 174 4.64 17.32 32.43
N LEU A 175 5.76 17.38 33.18
CA LEU A 175 6.13 18.50 34.04
C LEU A 175 7.00 19.50 33.28
N ARG A 176 6.53 20.74 33.14
CA ARG A 176 7.19 21.80 32.33
C ARG A 176 7.42 21.36 30.86
N PRO A 177 6.35 20.99 30.12
CA PRO A 177 6.43 20.80 28.67
C PRO A 177 6.77 22.13 27.99
N GLY A 178 7.76 22.11 27.10
CA GLY A 178 8.26 23.29 26.38
C GLY A 178 7.82 23.38 24.92
N LEU A 179 6.96 22.46 24.46
CA LEU A 179 6.44 22.43 23.09
C LEU A 179 4.91 22.30 23.11
N ILE A 180 4.25 23.07 22.25
CA ILE A 180 2.82 22.95 21.96
C ILE A 180 2.67 22.38 20.54
N VAL A 181 2.13 21.18 20.41
CA VAL A 181 1.72 20.63 19.11
C VAL A 181 0.25 20.93 18.87
N VAL A 182 -0.10 21.41 17.66
CA VAL A 182 -1.46 21.73 17.25
C VAL A 182 -1.87 20.81 16.09
N VAL A 183 -2.99 20.09 16.26
CA VAL A 183 -3.49 19.14 15.26
C VAL A 183 -5.00 18.95 15.41
N GLU A 184 -5.76 19.00 14.30
CA GLU A 184 -7.23 19.05 14.30
C GLU A 184 -7.78 20.11 15.29
N ASP A 185 -7.19 21.31 15.27
CA ASP A 185 -7.54 22.47 16.11
C ASP A 185 -7.39 22.26 17.63
N LYS A 186 -6.78 21.13 18.05
CA LYS A 186 -6.52 20.78 19.44
C LYS A 186 -5.06 21.03 19.78
N GLN A 187 -4.81 21.65 20.93
CA GLN A 187 -3.47 21.88 21.46
C GLN A 187 -3.01 20.74 22.38
N PHE A 188 -1.75 20.36 22.26
CA PHE A 188 -1.10 19.32 23.05
C PHE A 188 0.21 19.84 23.62
N ARG A 189 0.33 19.90 24.96
CA ARG A 189 1.58 20.31 25.62
C ARG A 189 2.45 19.09 25.90
N CYS A 190 3.65 19.07 25.32
CA CYS A 190 4.55 17.92 25.31
C CYS A 190 6.03 18.32 25.40
N HIS A 191 6.92 17.32 25.46
CA HIS A 191 8.37 17.51 25.45
C HIS A 191 8.95 17.24 24.06
N ALA A 192 9.61 18.25 23.47
CA ALA A 192 10.28 18.12 22.17
C ALA A 192 11.30 16.97 22.14
N MET A 193 12.05 16.77 23.23
CA MET A 193 13.02 15.67 23.38
C MET A 193 12.40 14.28 23.19
N VAL A 194 11.16 14.06 23.64
CA VAL A 194 10.46 12.78 23.45
C VAL A 194 10.18 12.55 21.96
N LEU A 195 9.69 13.57 21.25
CA LEU A 195 9.45 13.50 19.80
C LEU A 195 10.76 13.33 18.99
N GLN A 196 11.86 13.94 19.45
CA GLN A 196 13.19 13.84 18.84
C GLN A 196 13.85 12.47 19.04
N VAL A 197 13.61 11.80 20.17
CA VAL A 197 14.01 10.40 20.37
C VAL A 197 13.16 9.48 19.49
N LEU A 198 11.84 9.72 19.43
CA LEU A 198 10.91 8.92 18.62
C LEU A 198 11.19 8.99 17.11
N SER A 199 11.73 10.10 16.59
CA SER A 199 11.78 10.32 15.15
C SER A 199 12.93 11.25 14.70
N SER A 200 13.40 11.02 13.47
CA SER A 200 14.35 11.85 12.72
C SER A 200 13.77 13.22 12.35
N PHE A 201 12.48 13.26 12.01
CA PHE A 201 11.73 14.45 11.57
C PHE A 201 11.82 15.61 12.58
N PHE A 202 11.53 15.36 13.87
CA PHE A 202 11.55 16.40 14.91
C PHE A 202 12.95 16.91 15.30
N ARG A 203 14.02 16.30 14.75
CA ARG A 203 15.41 16.76 14.92
C ARG A 203 15.86 17.78 13.87
N GLN A 204 15.01 18.13 12.91
CA GLN A 204 15.28 19.20 11.95
C GLN A 204 15.42 20.56 12.68
N PRO A 205 16.42 21.41 12.36
CA PRO A 205 16.69 22.65 13.12
C PRO A 205 15.50 23.61 13.20
N GLU A 206 14.76 23.75 12.08
CA GLU A 206 13.55 24.56 11.96
C GLU A 206 12.44 24.13 12.93
N LEU A 207 12.38 22.83 13.25
CA LEU A 207 11.37 22.25 14.14
C LEU A 207 11.86 22.16 15.59
N ALA A 208 13.17 22.02 15.80
CA ALA A 208 13.80 21.91 17.11
C ALA A 208 13.81 23.23 17.91
N LEU A 209 13.66 24.37 17.24
CA LEU A 209 13.67 25.72 17.83
C LEU A 209 12.27 26.33 18.04
N SER A 210 11.19 25.70 17.57
CA SER A 210 9.85 26.27 17.68
C SER A 210 9.12 25.85 18.96
N GLU A 211 8.54 26.80 19.69
CA GLU A 211 7.69 26.53 20.86
C GLU A 211 6.29 26.02 20.48
N ILE A 212 5.83 26.31 19.25
CA ILE A 212 4.53 25.89 18.71
C ILE A 212 4.74 25.18 17.38
N TYR A 213 4.10 24.03 17.17
CA TYR A 213 4.25 23.24 15.96
C TYR A 213 2.91 22.71 15.43
N HIS A 214 2.58 23.06 14.18
CA HIS A 214 1.33 22.70 13.53
C HIS A 214 1.50 21.46 12.66
N LEU A 215 0.65 20.45 12.86
CA LEU A 215 0.64 19.23 12.06
C LEU A 215 -0.47 19.25 11.00
N PRO A 216 -0.22 18.76 9.77
CA PRO A 216 -1.26 18.62 8.76
C PRO A 216 -2.26 17.53 9.17
N SER A 217 -3.48 17.95 9.52
CA SER A 217 -4.62 17.06 9.83
C SER A 217 -4.96 16.10 8.68
N SER A 218 -4.60 16.46 7.45
CA SER A 218 -4.71 15.60 6.27
C SER A 218 -3.79 14.36 6.32
N MET A 219 -2.74 14.35 7.14
CA MET A 219 -1.81 13.23 7.35
C MET A 219 -1.96 12.59 8.74
N VAL A 220 -2.01 13.42 9.80
CA VAL A 220 -1.95 12.98 11.21
C VAL A 220 -3.23 13.41 11.93
N SER A 221 -3.97 12.45 12.49
CA SER A 221 -5.10 12.75 13.38
C SER A 221 -4.60 13.09 14.79
N ALA A 222 -5.38 13.87 15.55
CA ALA A 222 -5.04 14.17 16.94
C ALA A 222 -4.96 12.87 17.79
N ARG A 223 -5.84 11.91 17.50
CA ARG A 223 -5.85 10.59 18.14
C ARG A 223 -4.58 9.78 17.83
N ALA A 224 -4.05 9.88 16.61
CA ALA A 224 -2.79 9.23 16.22
C ALA A 224 -1.57 9.90 16.88
N PHE A 225 -1.52 11.23 16.91
CA PHE A 225 -0.44 11.96 17.59
C PHE A 225 -0.36 11.59 19.07
N VAL A 226 -1.49 11.59 19.78
CA VAL A 226 -1.56 11.18 21.20
C VAL A 226 -1.08 9.73 21.41
N ALA A 227 -1.47 8.81 20.52
CA ALA A 227 -1.06 7.42 20.61
C ALA A 227 0.43 7.19 20.28
N MET A 228 1.01 7.96 19.35
CA MET A 228 2.45 7.95 19.08
C MET A 228 3.25 8.53 20.25
N TYR A 229 2.81 9.65 20.84
CA TYR A 229 3.49 10.25 22.00
C TYR A 229 3.44 9.32 23.22
N ARG A 230 2.30 8.64 23.43
CA ARG A 230 2.14 7.57 24.45
C ARG A 230 3.19 6.47 24.29
N TRP A 231 3.42 6.00 23.06
CA TRP A 231 4.32 4.88 22.78
C TRP A 231 5.78 5.15 23.21
N GLY A 232 6.21 6.41 23.27
CA GLY A 232 7.51 6.81 23.80
C GLY A 232 7.62 6.91 25.33
N LEU A 233 6.52 6.74 26.08
CA LEU A 233 6.45 6.99 27.53
C LEU A 233 5.89 5.83 28.36
N GLU A 234 5.03 4.99 27.78
CA GLU A 234 4.46 3.79 28.39
C GLU A 234 4.20 2.68 27.36
N THR A 235 4.27 1.42 27.80
CA THR A 235 4.00 0.25 26.94
C THR A 235 2.51 0.18 26.58
N ALA A 236 2.18 0.41 25.31
CA ALA A 236 0.80 0.34 24.82
C ALA A 236 0.38 -1.11 24.52
N ASP A 237 -0.34 -1.76 25.46
CA ASP A 237 -0.79 -3.15 25.31
C ASP A 237 -1.94 -3.38 24.32
N THR A 238 -2.75 -2.38 23.99
CA THR A 238 -3.92 -2.55 23.10
C THR A 238 -4.16 -1.36 22.16
N MET A 239 -4.67 -1.66 20.96
CA MET A 239 -5.09 -0.64 19.99
C MET A 239 -6.24 -1.16 19.11
N SER A 240 -7.26 -0.33 18.88
CA SER A 240 -8.33 -0.60 17.90
C SER A 240 -7.77 -0.54 16.47
N SER A 241 -8.24 -1.40 15.55
CA SER A 241 -7.74 -1.43 14.15
C SER A 241 -7.72 -0.06 13.48
N THR A 242 -8.77 0.76 13.62
CA THR A 242 -8.80 2.11 13.04
C THR A 242 -7.69 3.02 13.57
N LEU A 243 -7.38 2.96 14.87
CA LEU A 243 -6.28 3.72 15.46
C LEU A 243 -4.92 3.17 15.03
N LEU A 244 -4.78 1.84 14.89
CA LEU A 244 -3.57 1.20 14.38
C LEU A 244 -3.25 1.67 12.95
N MET A 245 -4.26 1.81 12.08
CA MET A 245 -4.06 2.35 10.73
C MET A 245 -3.70 3.84 10.75
N GLN A 246 -4.33 4.64 11.61
CA GLN A 246 -3.99 6.06 11.77
C GLN A 246 -2.58 6.28 12.35
N VAL A 247 -2.15 5.46 13.31
CA VAL A 247 -0.81 5.50 13.91
C VAL A 247 0.25 5.01 12.93
N PHE A 248 0.00 3.94 12.15
CA PHE A 248 0.90 3.51 11.07
C PHE A 248 1.11 4.63 10.03
N ARG A 249 0.04 5.33 9.65
CA ARG A 249 0.11 6.50 8.76
C ARG A 249 0.93 7.64 9.35
N ALA A 250 0.68 8.00 10.60
CA ALA A 250 1.43 9.06 11.29
C ALA A 250 2.90 8.69 11.46
N ALA A 251 3.21 7.46 11.88
CA ALA A 251 4.57 6.95 12.01
C ALA A 251 5.31 6.96 10.66
N THR A 252 4.61 6.69 9.55
CA THR A 252 5.15 6.80 8.18
C THR A 252 5.45 8.26 7.80
N PHE A 253 4.55 9.19 8.12
CA PHE A 253 4.77 10.63 7.91
C PHE A 253 5.94 11.19 8.73
N PHE A 254 6.14 10.68 9.95
CA PHE A 254 7.23 11.09 10.85
C PHE A 254 8.52 10.27 10.72
N ASP A 255 8.63 9.32 9.78
CA ASP A 255 9.80 8.41 9.65
C ASP A 255 10.15 7.67 10.97
N CYS A 256 9.13 7.28 11.74
CA CYS A 256 9.29 6.57 13.01
C CYS A 256 9.43 5.06 12.77
N GLN A 257 10.56 4.62 12.21
CA GLN A 257 10.78 3.24 11.73
C GLN A 257 10.46 2.15 12.75
N GLU A 258 10.75 2.36 14.05
CA GLU A 258 10.40 1.40 15.10
C GLU A 258 8.88 1.23 15.26
N LEU A 259 8.13 2.34 15.26
CA LEU A 259 6.67 2.32 15.36
C LEU A 259 6.01 1.84 14.06
N ILE A 260 6.61 2.11 12.90
CA ILE A 260 6.20 1.52 11.61
C ILE A 260 6.28 -0.01 11.72
N ASN A 261 7.43 -0.56 12.11
CA ASN A 261 7.64 -2.01 12.27
C ASN A 261 6.73 -2.64 13.34
N ASN A 262 6.53 -1.96 14.48
CA ASN A 262 5.64 -2.39 15.54
C ASN A 262 4.18 -2.44 15.06
N CYS A 263 3.71 -1.37 14.40
CA CYS A 263 2.38 -1.34 13.78
C CYS A 263 2.24 -2.40 12.68
N TRP A 264 3.30 -2.65 11.91
CA TRP A 264 3.29 -3.68 10.86
C TRP A 264 3.18 -5.09 11.45
N THR A 265 3.72 -5.34 12.65
CA THR A 265 3.48 -6.58 13.39
C THR A 265 1.99 -6.73 13.74
N GLY A 266 1.37 -5.69 14.30
CA GLY A 266 -0.06 -5.69 14.63
C GLY A 266 -0.99 -5.82 13.42
N ILE A 267 -0.60 -5.24 12.28
CA ILE A 267 -1.33 -5.37 11.00
C ILE A 267 -1.15 -6.77 10.43
N ASN A 268 0.06 -7.35 10.48
CA ASN A 268 0.30 -8.73 10.05
C ASN A 268 -0.48 -9.76 10.86
N GLU A 269 -0.64 -9.54 12.16
CA GLU A 269 -1.49 -10.33 13.06
C GLU A 269 -2.98 -10.15 12.73
N GLY A 270 -3.45 -8.90 12.67
CA GLY A 270 -4.86 -8.59 12.38
C GLY A 270 -5.34 -9.10 11.02
N THR A 271 -4.48 -9.09 10.01
CA THR A 271 -4.79 -9.51 8.62
C THR A 271 -4.49 -10.99 8.33
N ARG A 272 -4.46 -11.86 9.36
CA ARG A 272 -4.27 -13.32 9.15
C ARG A 272 -5.41 -13.98 8.40
N THR A 273 -6.65 -13.52 8.58
CA THR A 273 -7.81 -14.03 7.84
C THR A 273 -8.11 -13.14 6.62
N PRO A 274 -8.62 -13.71 5.51
CA PRO A 274 -8.75 -12.98 4.25
C PRO A 274 -9.75 -11.82 4.28
N ASP A 275 -10.84 -11.99 5.05
CA ASP A 275 -11.85 -10.96 5.30
C ASP A 275 -11.24 -9.73 5.99
N ARG A 276 -10.39 -9.96 7.00
CA ARG A 276 -9.66 -8.89 7.70
C ARG A 276 -8.61 -8.26 6.82
N ALA A 277 -7.87 -9.06 6.04
CA ALA A 277 -6.93 -8.53 5.05
C ALA A 277 -7.63 -7.59 4.04
N PHE A 278 -8.81 -7.95 3.57
CA PHE A 278 -9.62 -7.09 2.70
C PHE A 278 -10.11 -5.83 3.43
N CYS A 279 -10.67 -5.94 4.64
CA CYS A 279 -11.12 -4.78 5.43
C CYS A 279 -9.97 -3.81 5.74
N THR A 280 -8.78 -4.31 6.10
CA THR A 280 -7.58 -3.48 6.32
C THR A 280 -7.07 -2.85 5.03
N TYR A 281 -7.13 -3.55 3.89
CA TYR A 281 -6.83 -2.95 2.58
C TYR A 281 -7.79 -1.79 2.26
N LEU A 282 -9.11 -1.99 2.41
CA LEU A 282 -10.11 -0.94 2.20
C LEU A 282 -9.87 0.27 3.11
N GLN A 283 -9.64 0.03 4.41
CA GLN A 283 -9.34 1.08 5.38
C GLN A 283 -8.04 1.82 5.05
N GLY A 284 -6.99 1.12 4.62
CA GLY A 284 -5.75 1.73 4.17
C GLY A 284 -5.93 2.59 2.92
N ASN A 285 -6.70 2.11 1.95
CA ASN A 285 -6.96 2.82 0.70
C ASN A 285 -7.76 4.12 0.94
N LEU A 286 -8.74 4.10 1.86
CA LEU A 286 -9.45 5.31 2.33
C LEU A 286 -8.54 6.33 3.03
N MET A 287 -7.43 5.88 3.61
CA MET A 287 -6.41 6.72 4.23
C MET A 287 -5.24 7.05 3.27
N GLY A 288 -5.35 6.72 1.98
CA GLY A 288 -4.32 6.97 0.97
C GLY A 288 -3.06 6.11 1.09
N MET A 289 -3.12 4.99 1.82
CA MET A 289 -1.96 4.13 2.09
C MET A 289 -1.87 2.96 1.10
N ARG A 290 -0.70 2.78 0.47
CA ARG A 290 -0.44 1.73 -0.55
C ARG A 290 -0.19 0.34 0.05
N LEU A 291 -1.10 -0.13 0.92
CA LEU A 291 -0.96 -1.41 1.62
C LEU A 291 -1.13 -2.64 0.72
N VAL A 292 -1.72 -2.45 -0.47
CA VAL A 292 -2.20 -3.51 -1.35
C VAL A 292 -1.15 -4.57 -1.65
N GLU A 293 0.10 -4.18 -1.85
CA GLU A 293 1.19 -5.07 -2.26
C GLU A 293 1.52 -6.13 -1.20
N ASN A 294 1.27 -5.83 0.08
CA ASN A 294 1.52 -6.71 1.22
C ASN A 294 0.31 -7.57 1.59
N LEU A 295 -0.90 -7.19 1.14
CA LEU A 295 -2.16 -7.86 1.48
C LEU A 295 -2.72 -8.69 0.31
N LEU A 296 -2.23 -8.47 -0.92
CA LEU A 296 -2.73 -9.08 -2.15
C LEU A 296 -2.75 -10.61 -2.12
N GLU A 297 -1.69 -11.23 -1.57
CA GLU A 297 -1.60 -12.68 -1.44
C GLU A 297 -2.66 -13.24 -0.47
N ARG A 298 -2.96 -12.54 0.63
CA ARG A 298 -3.98 -12.98 1.59
C ARG A 298 -5.38 -12.82 1.00
N MET A 299 -5.61 -11.70 0.32
CA MET A 299 -6.85 -11.40 -0.41
C MET A 299 -7.11 -12.32 -1.62
N SER A 300 -6.09 -13.00 -2.15
CA SER A 300 -6.22 -13.91 -3.30
C SER A 300 -7.22 -15.05 -3.07
N THR A 301 -7.40 -15.45 -1.80
CA THR A 301 -8.39 -16.46 -1.37
C THR A 301 -9.85 -15.96 -1.43
N LEU A 302 -10.06 -14.65 -1.49
CA LEU A 302 -11.38 -14.01 -1.74
C LEU A 302 -11.53 -13.50 -3.17
N PHE A 303 -10.63 -13.87 -4.09
CA PHE A 303 -10.50 -13.22 -5.39
C PHE A 303 -11.82 -13.02 -6.15
N LEU A 304 -12.72 -14.01 -6.17
CA LEU A 304 -14.00 -13.88 -6.88
C LEU A 304 -14.95 -12.86 -6.23
N GLN A 305 -14.96 -12.76 -4.89
CA GLN A 305 -15.74 -11.76 -4.16
C GLN A 305 -15.10 -10.37 -4.30
N PHE A 306 -13.77 -10.29 -4.27
CA PHE A 306 -13.08 -9.04 -4.55
C PHE A 306 -13.28 -8.59 -6.00
N ALA A 307 -13.22 -9.50 -6.98
CA ALA A 307 -13.50 -9.20 -8.39
C ALA A 307 -14.95 -8.75 -8.65
N ALA A 308 -15.89 -9.16 -7.79
CA ALA A 308 -17.27 -8.67 -7.78
C ALA A 308 -17.43 -7.26 -7.17
N SER A 309 -16.44 -6.76 -6.41
CA SER A 309 -16.46 -5.44 -5.77
C SER A 309 -16.26 -4.29 -6.76
N LYS A 310 -16.61 -3.06 -6.35
CA LYS A 310 -16.29 -1.85 -7.12
C LYS A 310 -14.81 -1.52 -7.05
N GLU A 311 -14.17 -1.87 -5.93
CA GLU A 311 -12.82 -1.52 -5.56
C GLU A 311 -11.80 -2.24 -6.45
N TYR A 312 -12.07 -3.50 -6.81
CA TYR A 312 -11.32 -4.21 -7.86
C TYR A 312 -11.33 -3.44 -9.20
N LEU A 313 -12.46 -2.88 -9.61
CA LEU A 313 -12.57 -2.11 -10.85
C LEU A 313 -11.77 -0.79 -10.82
N TYR A 314 -11.50 -0.25 -9.63
CA TYR A 314 -10.68 0.95 -9.44
C TYR A 314 -9.16 0.70 -9.34
N LEU A 315 -8.73 -0.55 -9.18
CA LEU A 315 -7.29 -0.89 -9.08
C LEU A 315 -6.44 -0.39 -10.26
N GLU A 316 -5.18 -0.09 -9.94
CA GLU A 316 -4.08 0.17 -10.87
C GLU A 316 -3.74 -1.08 -11.69
N ALA A 317 -3.28 -0.90 -12.94
CA ALA A 317 -3.04 -1.99 -13.88
C ALA A 317 -2.05 -3.04 -13.35
N ASP A 318 -0.92 -2.59 -12.80
CA ASP A 318 0.16 -3.48 -12.34
C ASP A 318 -0.25 -4.27 -11.09
N THR A 319 -1.18 -3.73 -10.30
CA THR A 319 -1.77 -4.41 -9.14
C THR A 319 -2.78 -5.47 -9.58
N VAL A 320 -3.57 -5.22 -10.64
CA VAL A 320 -4.43 -6.26 -11.24
C VAL A 320 -3.61 -7.35 -11.93
N GLN A 321 -2.55 -6.99 -12.67
CA GLN A 321 -1.64 -7.96 -13.29
C GLN A 321 -1.05 -8.89 -12.22
N ARG A 322 -0.47 -8.33 -11.14
CA ARG A 322 0.08 -9.11 -10.03
C ARG A 322 -0.97 -10.04 -9.43
N LEU A 323 -2.17 -9.53 -9.13
CA LEU A 323 -3.28 -10.32 -8.58
C LEU A 323 -3.65 -11.50 -9.48
N LEU A 324 -3.84 -11.29 -10.78
CA LEU A 324 -4.18 -12.36 -11.75
C LEU A 324 -3.08 -13.42 -11.87
N GLY A 325 -1.82 -13.04 -11.63
CA GLY A 325 -0.66 -13.92 -11.66
C GLY A 325 -0.55 -14.85 -10.44
N LEU A 326 -0.86 -14.33 -9.24
CA LEU A 326 -0.66 -15.00 -7.94
C LEU A 326 -1.13 -16.46 -7.93
N SER A 327 -0.22 -17.40 -7.64
CA SER A 327 -0.57 -18.82 -7.54
C SER A 327 -1.76 -19.03 -6.60
N SER A 328 -1.73 -18.43 -5.40
CA SER A 328 -2.72 -18.54 -4.32
C SER A 328 -4.16 -18.09 -4.64
N LEU A 329 -4.48 -17.59 -5.84
CA LEU A 329 -5.85 -17.27 -6.25
C LEU A 329 -6.85 -18.42 -6.02
N ALA A 330 -7.95 -18.13 -5.34
CA ALA A 330 -9.09 -19.02 -5.20
C ALA A 330 -10.09 -18.87 -6.36
N VAL A 331 -10.22 -19.93 -7.18
CA VAL A 331 -11.12 -19.96 -8.35
C VAL A 331 -11.72 -21.36 -8.61
N ASN A 332 -12.91 -21.41 -9.20
CA ASN A 332 -13.49 -22.63 -9.77
C ASN A 332 -12.77 -23.03 -11.08
N SER A 333 -12.27 -22.04 -11.84
CA SER A 333 -11.52 -22.27 -13.08
C SER A 333 -10.68 -21.06 -13.50
N GLU A 334 -9.59 -21.27 -14.26
CA GLU A 334 -8.77 -20.19 -14.83
C GLU A 334 -9.58 -19.29 -15.80
N MET A 335 -10.74 -19.76 -16.28
CA MET A 335 -11.67 -18.91 -17.05
C MET A 335 -12.18 -17.72 -16.24
N GLU A 336 -12.35 -17.86 -14.92
CA GLU A 336 -12.77 -16.75 -14.07
C GLU A 336 -11.66 -15.71 -13.90
N VAL A 337 -10.40 -16.15 -13.86
CA VAL A 337 -9.22 -15.26 -13.91
C VAL A 337 -9.20 -14.49 -15.23
N PHE A 338 -9.42 -15.18 -16.35
CA PHE A 338 -9.53 -14.54 -17.66
C PHE A 338 -10.70 -13.55 -17.74
N LEU A 339 -11.90 -13.94 -17.30
CA LEU A 339 -13.10 -13.11 -17.40
C LEU A 339 -13.11 -11.93 -16.40
N ALA A 340 -12.47 -12.06 -15.23
CA ALA A 340 -12.19 -10.94 -14.33
C ALA A 340 -11.30 -9.89 -15.00
N ALA A 341 -10.26 -10.32 -15.72
CA ALA A 341 -9.44 -9.41 -16.51
C ALA A 341 -10.25 -8.70 -17.62
N ILE A 342 -11.18 -9.41 -18.29
CA ILE A 342 -12.11 -8.78 -19.25
C ILE A 342 -13.00 -7.74 -18.55
N TYR A 343 -13.53 -8.07 -17.37
CA TYR A 343 -14.40 -7.22 -16.56
C TYR A 343 -13.69 -5.91 -16.16
N TRP A 344 -12.45 -5.99 -15.65
CA TRP A 344 -11.63 -4.82 -15.32
C TRP A 344 -11.27 -3.97 -16.56
N LEU A 345 -10.87 -4.60 -17.66
CA LEU A 345 -10.58 -3.91 -18.92
C LEU A 345 -11.82 -3.20 -19.48
N ASN A 346 -13.01 -3.80 -19.31
CA ASN A 346 -14.27 -3.28 -19.86
C ASN A 346 -14.80 -2.06 -19.08
N HIS A 347 -14.58 -1.98 -17.77
CA HIS A 347 -15.07 -0.89 -16.93
C HIS A 347 -14.55 0.51 -17.33
N LYS A 348 -13.33 0.59 -17.87
CA LYS A 348 -12.79 1.82 -18.49
C LYS A 348 -12.32 1.53 -19.91
N TRP A 349 -13.26 1.05 -20.74
CA TRP A 349 -13.07 0.88 -22.18
C TRP A 349 -13.43 2.17 -22.93
N PRO A 350 -12.63 2.62 -23.92
CA PRO A 350 -11.41 1.98 -24.46
C PRO A 350 -10.11 2.34 -23.74
N GLN A 351 -10.11 3.20 -22.71
CA GLN A 351 -8.89 3.78 -22.11
C GLN A 351 -7.91 2.71 -21.58
N ARG A 352 -8.43 1.56 -21.12
CA ARG A 352 -7.63 0.42 -20.64
C ARG A 352 -7.07 -0.50 -21.73
N ILE A 353 -7.33 -0.26 -23.02
CA ILE A 353 -6.85 -1.12 -24.13
C ILE A 353 -5.34 -1.35 -24.12
N LYS A 354 -4.55 -0.33 -23.73
CA LYS A 354 -3.08 -0.41 -23.63
C LYS A 354 -2.58 -1.46 -22.61
N TYR A 355 -3.39 -1.83 -21.62
CA TYR A 355 -3.07 -2.87 -20.64
C TYR A 355 -3.51 -4.28 -21.06
N SER A 356 -4.10 -4.44 -22.26
CA SER A 356 -4.59 -5.73 -22.75
C SER A 356 -3.52 -6.82 -22.80
N TYR A 357 -2.31 -6.48 -23.27
CA TYR A 357 -1.17 -7.41 -23.25
C TYR A 357 -0.81 -7.82 -21.82
N LEU A 358 -0.67 -6.83 -20.93
CA LEU A 358 -0.27 -6.98 -19.53
C LEU A 358 -1.20 -7.95 -18.78
N MET A 359 -2.52 -7.74 -18.88
CA MET A 359 -3.52 -8.62 -18.28
C MET A 359 -3.44 -10.06 -18.81
N MET A 360 -3.25 -10.20 -20.13
CA MET A 360 -3.17 -11.49 -20.81
C MET A 360 -1.81 -12.20 -20.64
N ASP A 361 -0.84 -11.59 -19.95
CA ASP A 361 0.44 -12.20 -19.58
C ASP A 361 0.39 -12.85 -18.19
N ALA A 362 -0.43 -12.32 -17.28
CA ALA A 362 -0.68 -12.90 -15.97
C ALA A 362 -1.53 -14.20 -16.00
N ILE A 363 -2.37 -14.38 -17.02
CA ILE A 363 -3.31 -15.51 -17.14
C ILE A 363 -2.62 -16.78 -17.66
N ARG A 364 -2.89 -17.91 -17.01
CA ARG A 364 -2.29 -19.21 -17.33
C ARG A 364 -3.06 -19.89 -18.48
N PHE A 365 -2.79 -19.48 -19.73
CA PHE A 365 -3.49 -20.01 -20.91
C PHE A 365 -3.45 -21.55 -21.02
N ASP A 366 -2.39 -22.20 -20.54
CA ASP A 366 -2.29 -23.67 -20.47
C ASP A 366 -3.31 -24.33 -19.52
N TRP A 367 -3.98 -23.55 -18.66
CA TRP A 367 -5.00 -23.97 -17.68
C TRP A 367 -6.42 -23.47 -18.08
N LEU A 368 -6.59 -22.89 -19.27
CA LEU A 368 -7.92 -22.63 -19.84
C LEU A 368 -8.50 -23.91 -20.49
N PRO A 369 -9.82 -24.18 -20.40
CA PRO A 369 -10.41 -25.33 -21.09
C PRO A 369 -10.21 -25.28 -22.61
N TYR A 370 -9.96 -26.44 -23.22
CA TYR A 370 -9.69 -26.56 -24.66
C TYR A 370 -10.81 -25.97 -25.53
N THR A 371 -12.07 -26.16 -25.13
CA THR A 371 -13.25 -25.60 -25.81
C THR A 371 -13.28 -24.06 -25.78
N PHE A 372 -12.78 -23.44 -24.71
CA PHE A 372 -12.67 -21.99 -24.59
C PHE A 372 -11.48 -21.43 -25.40
N LEU A 373 -10.33 -22.11 -25.41
CA LEU A 373 -9.23 -21.75 -26.30
C LEU A 373 -9.64 -21.84 -27.79
N MET A 374 -10.43 -22.85 -28.15
CA MET A 374 -10.99 -22.98 -29.50
C MET A 374 -12.07 -21.93 -29.82
N SER A 375 -12.79 -21.39 -28.83
CA SER A 375 -13.76 -20.30 -29.07
C SER A 375 -13.05 -18.95 -29.25
N LEU A 376 -11.98 -18.69 -28.50
CA LEU A 376 -11.09 -17.53 -28.71
C LEU A 376 -10.52 -17.52 -30.13
N LEU A 377 -9.98 -18.65 -30.61
CA LEU A 377 -9.45 -18.76 -31.98
C LEU A 377 -10.51 -18.61 -33.08
N LYS A 378 -11.78 -18.91 -32.79
CA LYS A 378 -12.91 -18.74 -33.73
C LYS A 378 -13.42 -17.30 -33.85
N LYS A 379 -12.77 -16.32 -33.19
CA LYS A 379 -13.14 -14.89 -33.15
C LYS A 379 -14.54 -14.69 -32.52
N ILE A 380 -14.56 -14.46 -31.22
CA ILE A 380 -15.80 -14.34 -30.43
C ILE A 380 -16.57 -13.07 -30.86
N ASN A 381 -17.83 -13.26 -31.25
CA ASN A 381 -18.72 -12.17 -31.69
C ASN A 381 -19.75 -11.72 -30.62
N SER A 382 -19.93 -12.50 -29.55
CA SER A 382 -20.78 -12.15 -28.39
C SER A 382 -19.98 -11.51 -27.24
N GLY A 383 -20.66 -11.01 -26.21
CA GLY A 383 -20.04 -10.38 -25.04
C GLY A 383 -19.48 -8.97 -25.30
N PRO A 384 -18.61 -8.46 -24.42
CA PRO A 384 -18.17 -7.07 -24.41
C PRO A 384 -17.17 -6.72 -25.52
N PRO A 385 -17.01 -5.43 -25.89
CA PRO A 385 -16.06 -4.98 -26.91
C PRO A 385 -14.62 -5.49 -26.69
N VAL A 386 -14.17 -5.54 -25.43
CA VAL A 386 -12.86 -6.07 -25.02
C VAL A 386 -12.66 -7.52 -25.51
N LEU A 387 -13.65 -8.38 -25.31
CA LEU A 387 -13.56 -9.80 -25.64
C LEU A 387 -13.51 -10.01 -27.16
N LYS A 388 -14.30 -9.23 -27.90
CA LYS A 388 -14.29 -9.23 -29.38
C LYS A 388 -12.93 -8.77 -29.92
N MET A 389 -12.36 -7.70 -29.33
CA MET A 389 -11.03 -7.20 -29.66
C MET A 389 -9.95 -8.26 -29.39
N LEU A 390 -9.86 -8.81 -28.17
CA LEU A 390 -8.85 -9.80 -27.78
C LEU A 390 -8.90 -11.06 -28.64
N SER A 391 -10.09 -11.57 -28.97
CA SER A 391 -10.24 -12.74 -29.86
C SER A 391 -9.77 -12.51 -31.30
N ARG A 392 -9.46 -11.25 -31.66
CA ARG A 392 -8.92 -10.85 -32.97
C ARG A 392 -7.46 -10.40 -32.87
N THR A 393 -6.87 -10.31 -31.67
CA THR A 393 -5.50 -9.83 -31.45
C THR A 393 -4.46 -10.96 -31.62
N PRO A 394 -3.41 -10.80 -32.46
CA PRO A 394 -2.47 -11.89 -32.77
C PRO A 394 -1.77 -12.54 -31.56
N PHE A 395 -1.42 -11.77 -30.51
CA PHE A 395 -0.72 -12.34 -29.35
C PHE A 395 -1.61 -13.27 -28.51
N VAL A 396 -2.92 -12.99 -28.43
CA VAL A 396 -3.91 -13.84 -27.73
C VAL A 396 -4.03 -15.17 -28.48
N SER A 397 -4.18 -15.11 -29.81
CA SER A 397 -4.20 -16.29 -30.66
C SER A 397 -2.91 -17.11 -30.55
N LYS A 398 -1.74 -16.46 -30.52
CA LYS A 398 -0.44 -17.13 -30.33
C LYS A 398 -0.37 -17.88 -28.99
N LYS A 399 -0.87 -17.30 -27.90
CA LYS A 399 -0.98 -17.97 -26.58
C LYS A 399 -1.96 -19.14 -26.61
N ALA A 400 -3.15 -18.96 -27.19
CA ALA A 400 -4.14 -20.03 -27.33
C ALA A 400 -3.62 -21.22 -28.17
N TYR A 401 -2.94 -20.97 -29.29
CA TYR A 401 -2.30 -22.01 -30.09
C TYR A 401 -1.18 -22.75 -29.34
N LYS A 402 -0.34 -22.04 -28.57
CA LYS A 402 0.71 -22.65 -27.72
C LYS A 402 0.08 -23.62 -26.72
N ALA A 403 -0.94 -23.18 -25.98
CA ALA A 403 -1.63 -23.99 -24.98
C ALA A 403 -2.33 -25.21 -25.61
N ILE A 404 -3.07 -25.03 -26.71
CA ILE A 404 -3.69 -26.14 -27.46
C ILE A 404 -2.65 -27.19 -27.88
N ARG A 405 -1.46 -26.77 -28.32
CA ARG A 405 -0.37 -27.70 -28.71
C ARG A 405 0.12 -28.52 -27.50
N VAL A 406 0.20 -27.92 -26.32
CA VAL A 406 0.59 -28.59 -25.06
C VAL A 406 -0.52 -29.49 -24.49
N MET A 407 -1.79 -29.19 -24.78
CA MET A 407 -2.95 -29.98 -24.32
C MET A 407 -3.15 -31.30 -25.07
N ARG A 408 -2.76 -31.38 -26.36
CA ARG A 408 -2.97 -32.56 -27.22
C ARG A 408 -2.38 -33.87 -26.67
N GLY A 409 -1.41 -33.79 -25.76
CA GLY A 409 -0.81 -34.96 -25.10
C GLY A 409 -1.46 -35.42 -23.78
N SER A 410 -2.53 -34.78 -23.26
CA SER A 410 -3.13 -35.22 -21.99
C SER A 410 -4.61 -34.87 -21.83
N ARG A 411 -5.42 -35.92 -21.61
CA ARG A 411 -6.88 -35.82 -21.41
C ARG A 411 -7.28 -34.95 -20.21
N LYS A 412 -6.48 -34.93 -19.13
CA LYS A 412 -6.73 -34.08 -17.94
C LYS A 412 -6.60 -32.57 -18.25
N LYS A 413 -5.73 -32.18 -19.19
CA LYS A 413 -5.52 -30.77 -19.54
C LYS A 413 -6.69 -30.16 -20.33
N LEU A 414 -7.49 -30.97 -21.03
CA LEU A 414 -8.59 -30.49 -21.89
C LEU A 414 -9.66 -29.67 -21.15
N GLN A 415 -9.78 -29.85 -19.83
CA GLN A 415 -10.76 -29.17 -18.96
C GLN A 415 -10.16 -28.03 -18.12
N GLY A 416 -8.90 -27.65 -18.36
CA GLY A 416 -8.24 -26.55 -17.65
C GLY A 416 -7.62 -26.88 -16.27
N ARG A 417 -7.76 -28.11 -15.76
CA ARG A 417 -7.14 -28.55 -14.50
C ARG A 417 -5.78 -29.23 -14.75
N GLY A 418 -4.85 -28.52 -15.40
CA GLY A 418 -3.72 -29.14 -16.13
C GLY A 418 -2.29 -28.73 -15.73
N GLY A 419 -1.81 -29.11 -14.55
CA GLY A 419 -0.40 -28.89 -14.14
C GLY A 419 -0.07 -29.54 -12.80
N GLN A 420 1.11 -29.23 -12.24
CA GLN A 420 1.25 -29.14 -10.78
C GLN A 420 0.42 -27.92 -10.34
N THR A 421 -0.34 -28.06 -9.24
CA THR A 421 -1.49 -27.20 -8.96
C THR A 421 -1.24 -26.22 -7.82
N ASP A 422 -0.70 -25.05 -8.14
CA ASP A 422 -0.50 -23.98 -7.16
C ASP A 422 -1.75 -23.12 -6.91
N ARG A 423 -2.79 -23.21 -7.76
CA ARG A 423 -4.07 -22.49 -7.58
C ARG A 423 -4.92 -23.16 -6.51
N ILE A 424 -5.58 -22.34 -5.70
CA ILE A 424 -6.55 -22.81 -4.71
C ILE A 424 -7.86 -23.09 -5.45
N TRP A 425 -7.95 -24.29 -6.01
CA TRP A 425 -9.13 -24.70 -6.73
C TRP A 425 -10.31 -24.90 -5.76
N ILE A 426 -11.36 -24.11 -5.94
CA ILE A 426 -12.56 -24.11 -5.10
C ILE A 426 -13.80 -24.62 -5.84
N TYR A 427 -14.82 -24.96 -5.05
CA TYR A 427 -16.17 -25.28 -5.49
C TYR A 427 -17.18 -24.37 -4.78
N ASP A 428 -17.87 -23.54 -5.56
CA ASP A 428 -19.14 -22.92 -5.16
C ASP A 428 -20.30 -23.61 -5.88
N ARG A 429 -21.27 -24.12 -5.13
CA ARG A 429 -22.50 -24.73 -5.68
C ARG A 429 -23.34 -23.75 -6.51
N ARG A 430 -23.15 -22.43 -6.33
CA ARG A 430 -23.82 -21.35 -7.08
C ARG A 430 -23.11 -20.99 -8.39
N ALA A 431 -21.84 -21.39 -8.56
CA ALA A 431 -21.14 -21.30 -9.83
C ALA A 431 -21.71 -22.36 -10.80
N LEU A 432 -22.75 -22.01 -11.56
CA LEU A 432 -23.47 -22.95 -12.43
C LEU A 432 -22.60 -23.56 -13.55
N HIS A 433 -21.49 -22.90 -13.90
CA HIS A 433 -20.45 -23.39 -14.80
C HIS A 433 -19.48 -24.38 -14.15
N HIS A 434 -19.61 -24.67 -12.85
CA HIS A 434 -18.75 -25.65 -12.20
C HIS A 434 -19.11 -27.07 -12.62
N HIS A 435 -18.11 -27.76 -13.18
CA HIS A 435 -18.21 -29.17 -13.52
C HIS A 435 -17.01 -29.97 -13.03
N THR A 436 -17.25 -31.18 -12.53
CA THR A 436 -16.18 -32.14 -12.18
C THR A 436 -15.53 -32.71 -13.44
N VAL A 437 -14.30 -33.22 -13.29
CA VAL A 437 -13.45 -33.78 -14.37
C VAL A 437 -14.15 -34.89 -15.17
N GLU A 438 -15.07 -35.63 -14.56
CA GLU A 438 -15.78 -36.74 -15.22
C GLU A 438 -17.09 -36.33 -15.91
N CYS A 439 -17.52 -35.07 -15.76
CA CYS A 439 -18.81 -34.63 -16.28
C CYS A 439 -18.83 -34.53 -17.81
N ARG A 440 -19.79 -35.22 -18.44
CA ARG A 440 -20.03 -35.16 -19.89
C ARG A 440 -20.87 -33.94 -20.33
N ARG A 441 -21.34 -33.12 -19.40
CA ARG A 441 -22.19 -31.93 -19.63
C ARG A 441 -21.44 -30.60 -19.44
N VAL A 442 -20.11 -30.61 -19.43
CA VAL A 442 -19.27 -29.41 -19.18
C VAL A 442 -19.61 -28.31 -20.19
N GLN A 443 -20.21 -27.23 -19.71
CA GLN A 443 -20.34 -25.97 -20.45
C GLN A 443 -19.30 -24.98 -19.90
N PHE A 444 -18.71 -24.19 -20.80
CA PHE A 444 -17.70 -23.20 -20.44
C PHE A 444 -18.36 -21.84 -20.14
N VAL A 445 -17.77 -21.05 -19.24
CA VAL A 445 -18.38 -19.79 -18.78
C VAL A 445 -18.47 -18.77 -19.93
N GLY A 446 -19.68 -18.29 -20.21
CA GLY A 446 -19.89 -17.07 -20.99
C GLY A 446 -19.67 -15.83 -20.13
N TYR A 447 -19.29 -14.70 -20.72
CA TYR A 447 -19.07 -13.46 -19.98
C TYR A 447 -20.31 -13.05 -19.17
N ASP A 448 -21.51 -13.15 -19.76
CA ASP A 448 -22.76 -12.76 -19.10
C ASP A 448 -23.13 -13.71 -17.94
N THR A 449 -22.76 -14.99 -18.04
CA THR A 449 -22.88 -15.97 -16.94
C THR A 449 -21.92 -15.64 -15.79
N PHE A 450 -20.69 -15.22 -16.12
CA PHE A 450 -19.70 -14.80 -15.13
C PHE A 450 -20.13 -13.52 -14.42
N VAL A 451 -20.63 -12.50 -15.14
CA VAL A 451 -21.14 -11.27 -14.54
C VAL A 451 -22.30 -11.55 -13.60
N ARG A 452 -23.28 -12.39 -13.97
CA ARG A 452 -24.37 -12.80 -13.08
C ARG A 452 -23.90 -13.54 -11.82
N TYR A 453 -22.78 -14.26 -11.91
CA TYR A 453 -22.17 -14.90 -10.76
C TYR A 453 -21.45 -13.89 -9.84
N LEU A 454 -20.82 -12.85 -10.40
CA LEU A 454 -20.31 -11.71 -9.61
C LEU A 454 -21.47 -10.93 -8.94
N GLU A 455 -22.56 -10.66 -9.66
CA GLU A 455 -23.79 -10.04 -9.12
C GLU A 455 -24.36 -10.86 -7.95
N PHE A 456 -24.39 -12.20 -8.07
CA PHE A 456 -24.73 -13.06 -6.93
C PHE A 456 -23.75 -12.88 -5.76
N LEU A 457 -22.43 -12.90 -6.00
CA LEU A 457 -21.42 -12.76 -4.95
C LEU A 457 -21.51 -11.42 -4.19
N GLN A 458 -21.91 -10.33 -4.85
CA GLN A 458 -22.20 -9.04 -4.17
C GLN A 458 -23.33 -9.17 -3.13
N THR A 459 -24.29 -10.07 -3.35
CA THR A 459 -25.46 -10.30 -2.47
C THR A 459 -25.27 -11.45 -1.47
N ALA A 460 -24.26 -12.31 -1.67
CA ALA A 460 -24.04 -13.51 -0.85
C ALA A 460 -23.49 -13.20 0.57
N GLY A 461 -22.95 -11.99 0.78
CA GLY A 461 -22.44 -11.51 2.06
C GLY A 461 -20.99 -11.90 2.35
N ASN A 462 -20.33 -11.11 3.21
CA ASN A 462 -18.87 -11.11 3.43
C ASN A 462 -18.27 -12.46 3.88
N ASN A 463 -19.09 -13.38 4.37
CA ASN A 463 -18.67 -14.69 4.88
C ASN A 463 -18.98 -15.84 3.90
N HIS A 464 -19.51 -15.58 2.71
CA HIS A 464 -19.88 -16.63 1.72
C HIS A 464 -18.68 -17.49 1.30
N TRP A 465 -17.45 -16.99 1.40
CA TRP A 465 -16.24 -17.75 1.08
C TRP A 465 -16.01 -18.95 2.03
N LEU A 466 -16.55 -18.89 3.26
CA LEU A 466 -16.54 -20.03 4.19
C LEU A 466 -17.43 -21.20 3.73
N SER A 467 -18.27 -21.00 2.70
CA SER A 467 -19.05 -22.07 2.07
C SER A 467 -18.31 -22.77 0.91
N PHE A 468 -17.17 -22.22 0.47
CA PHE A 468 -16.37 -22.82 -0.60
C PHE A 468 -15.73 -24.13 -0.12
N ARG A 469 -15.86 -25.19 -0.92
CA ARG A 469 -15.17 -26.47 -0.71
C ARG A 469 -13.95 -26.57 -1.62
N THR A 470 -12.99 -27.44 -1.29
CA THR A 470 -11.87 -27.77 -2.20
C THR A 470 -12.38 -28.55 -3.41
N ILE A 471 -11.78 -28.35 -4.58
CA ILE A 471 -12.35 -28.84 -5.85
C ILE A 471 -12.39 -30.36 -6.03
N ASP A 472 -11.66 -31.07 -5.18
CA ASP A 472 -11.46 -32.53 -5.17
C ASP A 472 -12.18 -33.21 -3.98
N ASP A 473 -13.01 -32.47 -3.26
CA ASP A 473 -13.90 -33.00 -2.21
C ASP A 473 -14.87 -34.05 -2.80
N PRO A 474 -14.87 -35.30 -2.29
CA PRO A 474 -15.64 -36.41 -2.85
C PRO A 474 -17.16 -36.26 -2.69
N GLU A 475 -17.65 -35.32 -1.86
CA GLU A 475 -19.08 -35.01 -1.77
C GLU A 475 -19.58 -34.16 -2.96
N ILE A 476 -18.68 -33.59 -3.78
CA ILE A 476 -19.04 -32.69 -4.90
C ILE A 476 -19.70 -33.48 -6.04
N ARG A 477 -21.05 -33.53 -6.00
CA ARG A 477 -21.87 -34.02 -7.09
C ARG A 477 -22.15 -32.92 -8.11
N CYS A 478 -21.32 -32.86 -9.15
CA CYS A 478 -21.57 -32.05 -10.34
C CYS A 478 -22.98 -32.30 -10.91
N CYS A 479 -23.62 -31.24 -11.40
CA CYS A 479 -25.00 -31.26 -11.94
C CYS A 479 -26.01 -31.87 -10.96
N PRO A 480 -26.25 -31.23 -9.79
CA PRO A 480 -27.20 -31.73 -8.79
C PRO A 480 -28.62 -31.81 -9.36
N LEU A 481 -29.05 -33.04 -9.67
CA LEU A 481 -30.40 -33.43 -10.07
C LEU A 481 -30.98 -32.69 -11.30
N HIS A 482 -30.74 -33.26 -12.47
CA HIS A 482 -31.89 -33.61 -13.30
C HIS A 482 -32.13 -35.12 -13.13
N ARG A 483 -33.19 -35.48 -12.39
CA ARG A 483 -33.84 -36.78 -12.64
C ARG A 483 -34.29 -36.77 -14.10
N ARG A 484 -34.18 -37.92 -14.78
CA ARG A 484 -34.86 -38.10 -16.06
C ARG A 484 -36.36 -38.12 -15.76
N TYR A 485 -37.08 -37.15 -16.31
CA TYR A 485 -38.42 -37.36 -16.80
C TYR A 485 -38.29 -37.83 -18.26
#